data_AF-A0A256ZXI5-F1
#
_entry.id   AF-A0A256ZXI5-F1
#
_cell.length_a   1.000
_cell.length_b   1.000
_cell.length_c   1.000
_cell.angle_alpha   90.00
_cell.angle_beta   90.00
_cell.angle_gamma   90.00
#
_symmetry.space_group_name_H-M   'P 1'
#
loop_
_entity.id
_entity.type
_entity.pdbx_description
1 polymer ?
#
loop_
_entity_poly.entity_id
_entity_poly.type
_entity_poly.pdbx_seq_one_letter_code
_entity_poly.pdbx_strand_id
1 'polypeptide(L)'
;MAKKILFSLENCPKCIQTKELLSDRNKNDIEIITFPHDINRWSDEDFDLAKTHDVLEDLQRTAPILWVDGEKIIGYLRIKKWLQE
;
A
#
# COMPACT_ATOMS: atom_id res chain seq x y z
N MET A 1 17.98 -6.23 3.65
CA MET A 1 16.58 -6.39 4.08
C MET A 1 15.73 -5.89 2.93
N ALA A 2 14.69 -6.64 2.58
CA ALA A 2 13.76 -6.28 1.52
C ALA A 2 12.96 -5.05 1.94
N LYS A 3 12.88 -4.00 1.10
CA LYS A 3 12.05 -2.84 1.39
C LYS A 3 10.60 -3.21 1.07
N LYS A 4 9.73 -3.13 2.07
CA LYS A 4 8.30 -3.43 1.95
C LYS A 4 7.49 -2.20 2.28
N ILE A 5 6.61 -1.81 1.37
CA ILE A 5 5.78 -0.60 1.53
C ILE A 5 4.33 -0.96 1.25
N LEU A 6 3.45 -0.75 2.22
CA LEU A 6 2.02 -0.83 2.04
C LEU A 6 1.47 0.55 1.68
N PHE A 7 1.12 0.71 0.41
CA PHE A 7 0.39 1.87 -0.07
C PHE A 7 -1.11 1.69 0.19
N SER A 8 -1.69 2.71 0.82
CA SER A 8 -3.08 2.73 1.25
C SER A 8 -3.74 4.07 0.94
N LEU A 9 -5.07 4.07 0.89
CA LEU A 9 -5.87 5.28 0.73
C LEU A 9 -6.63 5.58 2.02
N GLU A 10 -6.82 6.86 2.33
CA GLU A 10 -7.73 7.33 3.37
C GLU A 10 -9.14 6.77 3.15
N ASN A 11 -9.86 6.51 4.24
CA ASN A 11 -11.24 6.04 4.25
C ASN A 11 -11.52 4.77 3.42
N CYS A 12 -10.48 4.01 3.03
CA CYS A 12 -10.63 2.76 2.30
C CYS A 12 -10.79 1.58 3.29
N PRO A 13 -11.96 0.90 3.34
CA PRO A 13 -12.18 -0.19 4.29
C PRO A 13 -11.20 -1.35 4.14
N LYS A 14 -10.79 -1.64 2.89
CA LYS A 14 -9.82 -2.69 2.59
C LYS A 14 -8.41 -2.33 3.04
N CYS A 15 -8.04 -1.05 2.97
CA CYS A 15 -6.78 -0.56 3.52
C CYS A 15 -6.74 -0.71 5.04
N ILE A 16 -7.83 -0.34 5.72
CA ILE A 16 -7.95 -0.48 7.19
C ILE A 16 -7.82 -1.96 7.58
N GLN A 17 -8.59 -2.84 6.93
CA GLN A 17 -8.52 -4.28 7.16
C GLN A 17 -7.11 -4.86 6.91
N THR A 18 -6.38 -4.39 5.89
CA THR A 18 -4.99 -4.83 5.68
C THR A 18 -4.07 -4.35 6.79
N LYS A 19 -4.21 -3.11 7.26
CA LYS A 19 -3.41 -2.59 8.38
C LYS A 19 -3.65 -3.37 9.67
N GLU A 20 -4.87 -3.81 9.92
CA GLU A 20 -5.22 -4.65 11.07
C GLU A 20 -4.65 -6.08 10.97
N LEU A 21 -4.45 -6.60 9.75
CA LEU A 21 -3.82 -7.91 9.53
C LEU A 21 -2.31 -7.90 9.79
N LEU A 22 -1.67 -6.74 9.75
CA LEU A 22 -0.24 -6.61 10.04
C LEU A 22 0.02 -6.92 11.52
N SER A 23 0.51 -8.13 11.80
CA SER A 23 0.94 -8.53 13.14
C SER A 23 2.16 -7.73 13.60
N ASP A 24 2.41 -7.61 14.91
CA ASP A 24 3.57 -6.88 15.48
C ASP A 24 4.92 -7.24 14.84
N ARG A 25 5.07 -8.49 14.36
CA ARG A 25 6.28 -8.93 13.63
C ARG A 25 6.47 -8.28 12.26
N ASN A 26 5.38 -8.06 11.51
CA ASN A 26 5.42 -7.50 10.15
C ASN A 26 5.28 -5.97 10.14
N LYS A 27 4.75 -5.40 11.22
CA LYS A 27 4.55 -3.95 11.38
C LYS A 27 5.86 -3.16 11.44
N ASN A 28 6.94 -3.78 11.93
CA ASN A 28 8.26 -3.16 11.97
C ASN A 28 9.04 -3.31 10.65
N ASP A 29 8.59 -4.17 9.75
CA ASP A 29 9.27 -4.49 8.49
C ASP A 29 8.55 -3.88 7.26
N ILE A 30 7.29 -3.47 7.43
CA ILE A 30 6.46 -2.87 6.37
C ILE A 30 6.19 -1.40 6.69
N GLU A 31 6.72 -0.52 5.85
CA GLU A 31 6.42 0.91 5.85
C GLU A 31 4.98 1.11 5.37
N ILE A 32 4.19 1.93 6.07
CA ILE A 32 2.78 2.18 5.69
C ILE A 32 2.66 3.62 5.22
N ILE A 33 2.27 3.78 3.96
CA ILE A 33 2.03 5.08 3.34
C ILE A 33 0.54 5.21 3.07
N THR A 34 -0.05 6.33 3.49
CA THR A 34 -1.48 6.59 3.31
C THR A 34 -1.66 7.86 2.51
N PHE A 35 -2.22 7.72 1.32
CA PHE A 35 -2.55 8.85 0.46
C PHE A 35 -4.01 9.28 0.66
N PRO A 36 -4.34 10.55 0.32
CA PRO A 36 -5.73 10.99 0.25
C PRO A 36 -6.55 10.09 -0.68
N HIS A 37 -7.82 9.86 -0.36
CA HIS A 37 -8.70 9.07 -1.22
C HIS A 37 -8.97 9.74 -2.57
N ASP A 38 -9.07 11.07 -2.56
CA ASP A 38 -9.26 11.89 -3.74
C ASP A 38 -7.90 12.30 -4.30
N ILE A 39 -7.61 11.89 -5.54
CA ILE A 39 -6.36 12.20 -6.24
C ILE A 39 -6.12 13.70 -6.40
N ASN A 40 -7.17 14.52 -6.44
CA ASN A 40 -7.03 15.97 -6.53
C ASN A 40 -6.47 16.60 -5.26
N ARG A 41 -6.42 15.84 -4.15
CA ARG A 41 -5.85 16.26 -2.87
C ARG A 41 -4.41 15.80 -2.68
N TRP A 42 -3.84 15.09 -3.65
CA TRP A 42 -2.47 14.60 -3.58
C TRP A 42 -1.49 15.75 -3.76
N SER A 43 -0.46 15.76 -2.95
CA SER A 43 0.68 16.66 -3.11
C SER A 43 1.60 16.17 -4.24
N ASP A 44 2.47 17.05 -4.75
CA ASP A 44 3.49 16.66 -5.72
C ASP A 44 4.38 15.53 -5.18
N GLU A 45 4.66 15.53 -3.87
CA GLU A 45 5.41 14.48 -3.17
C GLU A 45 4.67 13.13 -3.21
N ASP A 46 3.35 13.13 -3.04
CA ASP A 46 2.53 11.90 -3.13
C ASP A 46 2.57 11.32 -4.55
N PHE A 47 2.45 12.19 -5.56
CA PHE A 47 2.55 11.78 -6.96
C PHE A 47 3.92 11.20 -7.29
N ASP A 48 5.00 11.87 -6.89
CA ASP A 48 6.36 11.42 -7.16
C ASP A 48 6.66 10.11 -6.45
N LEU A 49 6.22 9.95 -5.21
CA LEU A 49 6.40 8.72 -4.46
C LEU A 49 5.66 7.54 -5.09
N ALA A 50 4.40 7.74 -5.48
CA ALA A 50 3.61 6.72 -6.14
C ALA A 50 4.13 6.37 -7.55
N LYS A 51 4.67 7.34 -8.30
CA LYS A 51 5.32 7.10 -9.60
C LYS A 51 6.64 6.35 -9.46
N THR A 52 7.46 6.72 -8.47
CA THR A 52 8.77 6.09 -8.22
C THR A 52 8.63 4.61 -7.89
N HIS A 53 7.52 4.21 -7.27
CA HIS A 53 7.22 2.81 -6.94
C HIS A 53 6.27 2.14 -7.96
N ASP A 54 5.93 2.82 -9.06
CA ASP A 54 5.03 2.33 -10.11
C ASP A 54 3.64 1.92 -9.61
N VAL A 55 3.10 2.61 -8.59
CA VAL A 55 1.79 2.29 -7.98
C VAL A 55 0.70 3.33 -8.25
N LEU A 56 1.02 4.46 -8.89
CA LEU A 56 0.07 5.56 -9.10
C LEU A 56 -1.20 5.13 -9.85
N GLU A 57 -1.05 4.50 -11.01
CA GLU A 57 -2.19 4.06 -11.83
C GLU A 57 -2.98 2.94 -11.14
N ASP A 58 -2.28 2.05 -10.43
CA ASP A 58 -2.91 0.96 -9.71
C ASP A 58 -3.74 1.49 -8.53
N LEU A 59 -3.23 2.47 -7.76
CA LEU A 59 -3.94 3.08 -6.62
C LEU A 59 -5.24 3.77 -7.04
N GLN A 60 -5.31 4.31 -8.27
CA GLN A 60 -6.54 4.88 -8.82
C GLN A 60 -7.59 3.81 -9.15
N ARG A 61 -7.16 2.57 -9.39
CA ARG A 61 -8.06 1.46 -9.74
C ARG A 61 -8.42 0.61 -8.53
N THR A 62 -7.48 0.40 -7.63
CA THR A 62 -7.63 -0.50 -6.49
C THR A 62 -6.61 -0.23 -5.39
N ALA A 63 -7.06 -0.37 -4.15
CA ALA A 63 -6.22 -0.27 -2.96
C ALA A 63 -6.65 -1.32 -1.93
N PRO A 64 -5.77 -1.79 -1.04
CA PRO A 64 -4.36 -1.41 -0.90
C PRO A 64 -3.42 -2.12 -1.88
N ILE A 65 -2.18 -1.64 -1.96
CA ILE A 65 -1.09 -2.25 -2.75
C ILE A 65 0.12 -2.43 -1.84
N LEU A 66 0.63 -3.66 -1.76
CA LEU A 66 1.88 -3.96 -1.08
C LEU A 66 3.00 -4.03 -2.12
N TRP A 67 4.02 -3.22 -1.96
CA TRP A 67 5.22 -3.20 -2.78
C TRP A 67 6.35 -3.89 -2.03
N VAL A 68 7.02 -4.86 -2.65
CA VAL A 68 8.09 -5.67 -2.05
C VAL A 68 9.24 -5.74 -3.04
N ASP A 69 10.33 -5.01 -2.77
CA ASP A 69 11.55 -4.99 -3.61
C ASP A 69 11.31 -4.83 -5.13
N GLY A 70 10.34 -4.01 -5.52
CA GLY A 70 9.97 -3.77 -6.92
C GLY A 70 8.76 -4.56 -7.42
N GLU A 71 8.30 -5.55 -6.67
CA GLU A 71 7.10 -6.32 -7.03
C GLU A 71 5.84 -5.75 -6.36
N LYS A 72 4.75 -5.68 -7.14
CA LYS A 72 3.46 -5.14 -6.69
C LYS A 72 2.46 -6.26 -6.41
N ILE A 73 2.02 -6.36 -5.17
CA ILE A 73 0.94 -7.24 -4.72
C ILE A 73 -0.31 -6.40 -4.53
N ILE A 74 -1.17 -6.46 -5.54
CA ILE A 74 -2.33 -5.56 -5.66
C ILE A 74 -3.58 -6.19 -5.05
N GLY A 75 -4.21 -5.47 -4.12
CA GLY A 75 -5.52 -5.80 -3.58
C GLY A 75 -5.48 -6.64 -2.30
N TYR A 76 -6.48 -6.40 -1.44
CA TYR A 76 -6.59 -6.99 -0.10
C TYR A 76 -6.41 -8.52 -0.04
N LEU A 77 -7.08 -9.27 -0.92
CA LEU A 77 -7.06 -10.74 -0.86
C LEU A 77 -5.66 -11.31 -1.14
N ARG A 78 -4.93 -10.70 -2.09
CA ARG A 78 -3.57 -11.13 -2.44
C ARG A 78 -2.59 -10.78 -1.32
N ILE A 79 -2.71 -9.57 -0.77
CA ILE A 79 -1.89 -9.13 0.36
C ILE A 79 -2.15 -9.99 1.59
N LYS A 80 -3.42 -10.31 1.88
CA LYS A 80 -3.79 -11.22 2.97
C LYS A 80 -3.12 -12.58 2.80
N LYS A 81 -3.18 -13.17 1.60
CA LYS A 81 -2.52 -14.44 1.32
C LYS A 81 -1.01 -14.35 1.55
N TRP A 82 -0.37 -13.31 1.00
CA TRP A 82 1.07 -13.09 1.15
C TRP A 82 1.51 -12.93 2.61
N LEU A 83 0.71 -12.25 3.45
CA LEU A 83 0.99 -12.11 4.88
C LEU A 83 0.86 -13.42 5.68
N GLN A 84 0.20 -14.43 5.11
CA GLN A 84 -0.04 -15.73 5.73
C GLN A 84 0.92 -16.82 5.22
N GLU A 85 1.68 -16.55 4.16
CA GLU A 85 2.75 -17.40 3.61
C GLU A 85 4.09 -17.11 4.33
#